data_AF-R9A2E3-F1
#
_entry.id   AF-R9A2E3-F1
#
_cell.length_a   1.000
_cell.length_b   1.000
_cell.length_c   1.000
_cell.angle_alpha   90.00
_cell.angle_beta   90.00
_cell.angle_gamma   90.00
#
_symmetry.space_group_name_H-M   'P 1'
#
loop_
_entity.id
_entity.type
_entity.pdbx_description
1 polymer ?
#
loop_
_entity_poly.entity_id
_entity_poly.type
_entity_poly.pdbx_seq_one_letter_code
_entity_poly.pdbx_strand_id
1 'polypeptide(L)'
;MVFVKLHIRDLFFSFWKAPVLTAEELIFEKQKETQKKVLSSLESRLESLEILLSNDKLEDAKLLFRYLVYDLVNFQLLRTNQKEIPFGGNLQGFVLPESNKKIKQFRFLESLGKLSELSWKEMDDLLSSAIETFEFLSLESKKEFRTRYVTNLDHFRFLRKFRIGLVSAVVFSIIAGIAYFQYKFPVMKDQSIKLYTFISREKPETSDSMMVTKPVLKKDTGNWVEYEWELTKSMSTFGGLRIDPLEQRGIRFVLDQISIFDTKGKEIYTKKIMVSPSLLPEDYQDFLKIIDIKTAGKQTPGELVEMITTGSNPQIHLVFPTLKDAKTIKLKMKFIEAHKVKKK
;
A
#
# COMPACT_ATOMS: atom_id res chain seq x y z
N MET A 1 10.26 -29.09 -21.72
CA MET A 1 9.19 -28.41 -20.95
C MET A 1 8.49 -29.50 -20.13
N VAL A 2 8.85 -29.67 -18.86
CA VAL A 2 8.20 -30.68 -18.00
C VAL A 2 6.89 -30.06 -17.53
N PHE A 3 5.78 -30.49 -18.13
CA PHE A 3 4.45 -30.18 -17.61
C PHE A 3 4.31 -30.91 -16.28
N VAL A 4 4.52 -30.18 -15.18
CA VAL A 4 4.09 -30.64 -13.86
C VAL A 4 2.57 -30.70 -13.94
N LYS A 5 1.99 -31.91 -14.03
CA LYS A 5 0.55 -32.14 -13.87
C LYS A 5 0.19 -31.75 -12.44
N LEU A 6 -0.05 -30.47 -12.19
CA LEU A 6 -0.55 -29.96 -10.94
C LEU A 6 -2.03 -30.33 -10.86
N HIS A 7 -2.34 -31.45 -10.20
CA HIS A 7 -3.73 -31.73 -9.86
C HIS A 7 -4.18 -30.73 -8.79
N ILE A 8 -5.35 -30.12 -8.99
CA ILE A 8 -5.96 -29.17 -8.05
C ILE A 8 -6.04 -29.77 -6.63
N ARG A 9 -6.26 -31.08 -6.54
CA ARG A 9 -6.25 -31.83 -5.28
C ARG A 9 -4.93 -31.69 -4.51
N ASP A 10 -3.79 -31.74 -5.19
CA ASP A 10 -2.48 -31.64 -4.56
C ASP A 10 -2.19 -30.24 -4.05
N LEU A 11 -2.86 -29.22 -4.58
CA LEU A 11 -2.75 -27.84 -4.08
C LEU A 11 -3.42 -27.66 -2.73
N PHE A 12 -4.54 -28.35 -2.47
CA PHE A 12 -5.33 -28.16 -1.24
C PHE A 12 -5.11 -29.26 -0.18
N PHE A 13 -4.70 -30.47 -0.58
CA PHE A 13 -4.70 -31.65 0.32
C PHE A 13 -3.34 -32.31 0.55
N SER A 14 -2.22 -31.81 -0.01
CA SER A 14 -0.90 -32.41 0.28
C SER A 14 -0.34 -31.96 1.63
N PHE A 15 0.39 -32.86 2.30
CA PHE A 15 0.97 -32.65 3.63
C PHE A 15 1.84 -31.38 3.71
N TRP A 16 1.69 -30.60 4.79
CA TRP A 16 2.53 -29.43 5.10
C TRP A 16 3.93 -29.79 5.61
N LYS A 17 4.21 -31.08 5.78
CA LYS A 17 5.50 -31.60 6.21
C LYS A 17 6.39 -31.77 4.98
N ALA A 18 7.67 -31.44 5.12
CA ALA A 18 8.65 -31.72 4.08
C ALA A 18 8.69 -33.23 3.80
N PRO A 19 8.80 -33.64 2.52
CA PRO A 19 8.91 -35.05 2.18
C PRO A 19 10.22 -35.64 2.71
N VAL A 20 10.20 -36.94 3.03
CA VAL A 20 11.43 -37.69 3.33
C VAL A 20 12.14 -37.95 2.00
N LEU A 21 13.43 -37.61 1.93
CA LEU A 21 14.24 -37.74 0.73
C LEU A 21 14.84 -39.14 0.61
N THR A 22 14.91 -39.66 -0.61
CA THR A 22 15.67 -40.88 -0.89
C THR A 22 17.18 -40.63 -0.79
N ALA A 23 17.98 -41.70 -0.70
CA ALA A 23 19.44 -41.59 -0.66
C ALA A 23 20.01 -40.85 -1.89
N GLU A 24 19.43 -41.07 -3.07
CA GLU A 24 19.81 -40.37 -4.31
C GLU A 24 19.43 -38.88 -4.27
N GLU A 25 18.22 -38.55 -3.77
CA GLU A 25 17.79 -37.16 -3.62
C GLU A 25 18.66 -36.39 -2.62
N LEU A 26 19.15 -37.05 -1.57
CA LEU A 26 20.11 -36.45 -0.63
C LEU A 26 21.44 -36.10 -1.33
N ILE A 27 21.92 -36.96 -2.24
CA ILE A 27 23.12 -36.68 -3.04
C ILE A 27 22.87 -35.47 -3.95
N PHE A 28 21.71 -35.40 -4.61
CA PHE A 28 21.33 -34.26 -5.45
C PHE A 28 21.23 -32.96 -4.66
N GLU A 29 20.60 -32.95 -3.48
CA GLU A 29 20.55 -31.75 -2.64
C GLU A 29 21.94 -31.32 -2.17
N LYS A 30 22.82 -32.26 -1.80
CA LYS A 30 24.20 -31.96 -1.43
C LYS A 30 24.99 -31.35 -2.60
N GLN A 31 24.82 -31.88 -3.80
CA GLN A 31 25.44 -31.33 -5.02
C GLN A 31 24.92 -29.92 -5.33
N LYS A 32 23.61 -29.69 -5.25
CA LYS A 32 23.01 -28.35 -5.38
C LYS A 32 23.56 -27.37 -4.36
N GLU A 33 23.64 -27.78 -3.09
CA GLU A 33 24.12 -26.94 -2.00
C GLU A 33 25.58 -26.57 -2.20
N THR A 34 26.41 -27.55 -2.57
CA THR A 34 27.82 -27.34 -2.88
C THR A 34 27.98 -26.36 -4.04
N GLN A 35 27.28 -26.58 -5.16
CA GLN A 35 27.36 -25.70 -6.32
C GLN A 35 26.84 -24.28 -6.01
N LYS A 36 25.75 -24.14 -5.25
CA LYS A 36 25.24 -22.83 -4.81
C LYS A 36 26.24 -22.09 -3.93
N LYS A 37 26.90 -22.80 -3.01
CA LYS A 37 27.91 -22.22 -2.12
C LYS A 37 29.12 -21.71 -2.92
N VAL A 38 29.59 -22.49 -3.89
CA VAL A 38 30.70 -22.08 -4.76
C VAL A 38 30.29 -20.90 -5.65
N LEU A 39 29.09 -20.91 -6.24
CA LEU A 39 28.57 -19.77 -7.01
C LEU A 39 28.49 -18.49 -6.17
N SER A 40 27.99 -18.57 -4.94
CA SER A 40 27.94 -17.42 -4.04
C SER A 40 29.33 -16.91 -3.67
N SER A 41 30.32 -17.81 -3.51
CA SER A 41 31.72 -17.41 -3.29
C SER A 41 32.33 -16.74 -4.52
N LEU A 42 32.00 -17.21 -5.74
CA LEU A 42 32.42 -16.61 -7.00
C LEU A 42 31.85 -15.20 -7.16
N GLU A 43 30.56 -15.03 -6.90
CA GLU A 43 29.86 -13.74 -6.91
C GLU A 43 30.53 -12.75 -5.95
N SER A 44 30.77 -13.16 -4.70
CA SER A 44 31.45 -12.32 -3.72
C SER A 44 32.88 -11.92 -4.13
N ARG A 45 33.62 -12.79 -4.83
CA ARG A 45 34.96 -12.46 -5.36
C ARG A 45 34.89 -11.51 -6.54
N LEU A 46 33.90 -11.64 -7.42
CA LEU A 46 33.66 -10.70 -8.52
C LEU A 46 33.33 -9.31 -7.98
N GLU A 47 32.44 -9.22 -7.00
CA GLU A 47 32.13 -7.96 -6.30
C GLU A 47 33.39 -7.37 -5.64
N SER A 48 34.21 -8.20 -5.01
CA SER A 48 35.48 -7.75 -4.40
C SER A 48 36.45 -7.19 -5.44
N LEU A 49 36.52 -7.79 -6.63
CA LEU A 49 37.33 -7.30 -7.73
C LEU A 49 36.82 -5.97 -8.28
N GLU A 50 35.52 -5.83 -8.46
CA GLU A 50 34.88 -4.57 -8.87
C GLU A 50 35.19 -3.44 -7.87
N ILE A 51 35.15 -3.73 -6.57
CA ILE A 51 35.52 -2.79 -5.51
C ILE A 51 37.01 -2.45 -5.56
N LEU A 52 37.90 -3.43 -5.75
CA LEU A 52 39.34 -3.16 -5.85
C LEU A 52 39.67 -2.30 -7.05
N LEU A 53 39.02 -2.56 -8.19
CA LEU A 53 39.18 -1.75 -9.38
C LEU A 53 38.65 -0.33 -9.17
N SER A 54 37.48 -0.18 -8.54
CA SER A 54 36.90 1.14 -8.26
C SER A 54 37.72 1.99 -7.28
N ASN A 55 38.61 1.36 -6.50
CA ASN A 55 39.47 2.03 -5.50
C ASN A 55 40.94 2.14 -5.95
N ASP A 56 41.20 2.04 -7.26
CA ASP A 56 42.54 2.18 -7.83
C ASP A 56 43.59 1.17 -7.31
N LYS A 57 43.16 -0.01 -6.84
CA LYS A 57 44.04 -1.09 -6.35
C LYS A 57 44.32 -2.16 -7.42
N LEU A 58 45.02 -1.78 -8.48
CA LEU A 58 45.24 -2.64 -9.66
C LEU A 58 45.98 -3.94 -9.35
N GLU A 59 47.07 -3.89 -8.56
CA GLU A 59 47.90 -5.07 -8.30
C GLU A 59 47.17 -6.11 -7.42
N ASP A 60 46.40 -5.64 -6.44
CA ASP A 60 45.52 -6.50 -5.63
C ASP A 60 44.42 -7.11 -6.51
N ALA A 61 43.86 -6.34 -7.45
CA ALA A 61 42.87 -6.82 -8.39
C ALA A 61 43.43 -7.89 -9.33
N LYS A 62 44.64 -7.69 -9.87
CA LYS A 62 45.34 -8.71 -10.68
C LYS A 62 45.56 -10.00 -9.90
N LEU A 63 46.02 -9.89 -8.64
CA LEU A 63 46.23 -11.05 -7.78
C LEU A 63 44.93 -11.81 -7.54
N LEU A 64 43.86 -11.10 -7.14
CA LEU A 64 42.56 -11.71 -6.85
C LEU A 64 41.92 -12.30 -8.11
N PHE A 65 42.09 -11.66 -9.27
CA PHE A 65 41.57 -12.16 -10.53
C PHE A 65 42.24 -13.47 -10.94
N ARG A 66 43.54 -13.62 -10.67
CA ARG A 66 44.24 -14.89 -10.87
C ARG A 66 43.54 -16.02 -10.11
N TYR A 67 43.11 -15.80 -8.86
CA TYR A 67 42.35 -16.81 -8.11
C TYR A 67 40.96 -17.04 -8.71
N LEU A 68 40.25 -15.96 -9.08
CA LEU A 68 38.93 -16.05 -9.70
C LEU A 68 38.94 -16.92 -10.97
N VAL A 69 39.98 -16.82 -11.80
CA VAL A 69 40.09 -17.66 -13.00
C VAL A 69 40.05 -19.15 -12.67
N TYR A 70 40.83 -19.59 -11.67
CA TYR A 70 40.81 -20.98 -11.25
C TYR A 70 39.46 -21.37 -10.66
N ASP A 71 38.83 -20.49 -9.87
CA ASP A 71 37.52 -20.77 -9.30
C ASP A 71 36.44 -20.93 -10.39
N LEU A 72 36.44 -20.09 -11.43
CA LEU A 72 35.50 -20.19 -12.56
C LEU A 72 35.71 -21.48 -13.37
N VAL A 73 36.97 -21.83 -13.64
CA VAL A 73 37.32 -23.07 -14.36
C VAL A 73 36.95 -24.29 -13.51
N ASN A 74 37.35 -24.33 -12.25
CA ASN A 74 37.08 -25.46 -11.36
C ASN A 74 35.58 -25.61 -11.09
N PHE A 75 34.80 -24.53 -11.07
CA PHE A 75 33.35 -24.65 -11.00
C PHE A 75 32.77 -25.36 -12.23
N GLN A 76 33.28 -25.07 -13.44
CA GLN A 76 32.86 -25.78 -14.64
C GLN A 76 33.26 -27.26 -14.58
N LEU A 77 34.46 -27.58 -14.12
CA LEU A 77 34.93 -28.95 -13.93
C LEU A 77 34.08 -29.70 -12.90
N LEU A 78 33.76 -29.06 -11.77
CA LEU A 78 32.86 -29.59 -10.75
C LEU A 78 31.48 -29.91 -11.34
N ARG A 79 30.93 -29.01 -12.17
CA ARG A 79 29.64 -29.20 -12.83
C ARG A 79 29.63 -30.41 -13.78
N THR A 80 30.75 -30.65 -14.48
CA THR A 80 30.91 -31.77 -15.41
C THR A 80 31.50 -33.03 -14.76
N ASN A 81 31.64 -33.07 -13.42
CA ASN A 81 32.28 -34.15 -12.66
C ASN A 81 33.70 -34.48 -13.12
N GLN A 82 34.46 -33.47 -13.53
CA GLN A 82 35.87 -33.57 -13.88
C GLN A 82 36.76 -33.19 -12.70
N LYS A 83 38.02 -33.65 -12.72
CA LYS A 83 38.99 -33.40 -11.65
C LYS A 83 39.38 -31.92 -11.63
N GLU A 84 39.35 -31.31 -10.46
CA GLU A 84 39.79 -29.93 -10.24
C GLU A 84 41.27 -29.73 -10.58
N ILE A 85 41.59 -28.56 -11.11
CA ILE A 85 42.95 -28.13 -11.39
C ILE A 85 43.44 -27.33 -10.17
N PRO A 86 44.52 -27.76 -9.49
CA PRO A 86 45.05 -27.03 -8.35
C PRO A 86 45.55 -25.65 -8.78
N PHE A 87 45.55 -24.70 -7.85
CA PHE A 87 46.09 -23.36 -8.10
C PHE A 87 47.56 -23.43 -8.56
N GLY A 88 47.89 -22.74 -9.66
CA GLY A 88 49.20 -22.82 -10.31
C GLY A 88 49.36 -24.01 -11.28
N GLY A 89 48.35 -24.88 -11.38
CA GLY A 89 48.30 -25.95 -12.38
C GLY A 89 48.09 -25.45 -13.81
N ASN A 90 48.25 -26.35 -14.78
CA ASN A 90 48.12 -25.99 -16.19
C ASN A 90 46.65 -25.84 -16.62
N LEU A 91 46.25 -24.62 -16.96
CA LEU A 91 44.91 -24.30 -17.50
C LEU A 91 44.80 -24.51 -19.02
N GLN A 92 45.90 -24.72 -19.75
CA GLN A 92 45.87 -24.93 -21.22
C GLN A 92 45.16 -26.22 -21.64
N GLY A 93 45.04 -27.19 -20.73
CA GLY A 93 44.28 -28.42 -20.94
C GLY A 93 42.76 -28.27 -20.75
N PHE A 94 42.28 -27.09 -20.36
CA PHE A 94 40.84 -26.84 -20.18
C PHE A 94 40.16 -26.72 -21.54
N VAL A 95 39.23 -27.63 -21.83
CA VAL A 95 38.41 -27.59 -23.04
C VAL A 95 37.23 -26.65 -22.80
N LEU A 96 37.14 -25.60 -23.63
CA LEU A 96 36.04 -24.66 -23.58
C LEU A 96 34.71 -25.39 -23.82
N PRO A 97 33.70 -25.21 -22.95
CA PRO A 97 32.41 -25.85 -23.15
C PRO A 97 31.73 -25.34 -24.43
N GLU A 98 31.17 -26.25 -25.22
CA GLU A 98 30.34 -25.88 -26.36
C GLU A 98 29.09 -25.15 -25.86
N SER A 99 28.88 -23.92 -26.34
CA SER A 99 27.73 -23.09 -25.98
C SER A 99 27.01 -22.61 -27.25
N ASN A 100 25.70 -22.80 -27.28
CA ASN A 100 24.83 -22.27 -28.34
C ASN A 100 24.63 -20.75 -28.28
N LYS A 101 25.19 -20.07 -27.27
CA LYS A 101 25.11 -18.61 -27.13
C LYS A 101 26.22 -17.93 -27.95
N LYS A 102 25.91 -16.76 -28.51
CA LYS A 102 26.87 -15.89 -29.23
C LYS A 102 28.04 -15.38 -28.37
N ILE A 103 28.01 -15.59 -27.06
CA ILE A 103 29.01 -15.12 -26.09
C ILE A 103 30.13 -16.18 -25.98
N LYS A 104 31.38 -15.76 -26.16
CA LYS A 104 32.57 -16.59 -25.96
C LYS A 104 32.93 -16.63 -24.47
N GLN A 105 32.39 -17.59 -23.72
CA GLN A 105 32.72 -17.77 -22.31
C GLN A 105 34.20 -18.12 -22.12
N PHE A 106 34.76 -17.80 -20.96
CA PHE A 106 36.16 -18.07 -20.60
C PHE A 106 37.20 -17.39 -21.50
N ARG A 107 36.82 -16.37 -22.28
CA ARG A 107 37.75 -15.62 -23.16
C ARG A 107 38.92 -15.00 -22.38
N PHE A 108 38.70 -14.65 -21.12
CA PHE A 108 39.75 -14.18 -20.23
C PHE A 108 40.97 -15.12 -20.10
N LEU A 109 40.82 -16.42 -20.42
CA LEU A 109 41.93 -17.37 -20.43
C LEU A 109 43.00 -17.02 -21.48
N GLU A 110 42.63 -16.37 -22.59
CA GLU A 110 43.55 -15.93 -23.65
C GLU A 110 44.57 -14.90 -23.13
N SER A 111 44.19 -14.10 -22.12
CA SER A 111 45.01 -13.00 -21.58
C SER A 111 45.71 -13.34 -20.27
N LEU A 112 45.53 -14.56 -19.74
CA LEU A 112 46.06 -14.96 -18.44
C LEU A 112 47.58 -14.82 -18.34
N GLY A 113 48.30 -15.18 -19.41
CA GLY A 113 49.76 -15.11 -19.47
C GLY A 113 50.32 -13.69 -19.46
N LYS A 114 49.47 -12.67 -19.65
CA LYS A 114 49.84 -11.25 -19.68
C LYS A 114 49.29 -10.46 -18.51
N LEU A 115 48.68 -11.11 -17.51
CA LEU A 115 47.94 -10.47 -16.42
C LEU A 115 48.75 -9.38 -15.68
N SER A 116 50.06 -9.58 -15.51
CA SER A 116 50.96 -8.62 -14.87
C SER A 116 51.14 -7.32 -15.67
N GLU A 117 51.02 -7.39 -17.00
CA GLU A 117 51.28 -6.29 -17.93
C GLU A 117 50.02 -5.47 -18.25
N LEU A 118 48.85 -5.90 -17.77
CA LEU A 118 47.58 -5.27 -18.13
C LEU A 118 47.39 -3.90 -17.47
N SER A 119 46.86 -2.99 -18.28
CA SER A 119 46.36 -1.69 -17.85
C SER A 119 44.99 -1.80 -17.17
N TRP A 120 44.59 -0.72 -16.51
CA TRP A 120 43.26 -0.55 -15.90
C TRP A 120 42.10 -0.93 -16.81
N LYS A 121 42.11 -0.39 -18.03
CA LYS A 121 41.02 -0.61 -19.00
C LYS A 121 40.95 -2.08 -19.45
N GLU A 122 42.10 -2.70 -19.67
CA GLU A 122 42.16 -4.11 -20.06
C GLU A 122 41.73 -5.04 -18.92
N MET A 123 41.99 -4.63 -17.67
CA MET A 123 41.55 -5.35 -16.49
C MET A 123 40.03 -5.30 -16.31
N ASP A 124 39.42 -4.15 -16.59
CA ASP A 124 37.97 -3.96 -16.58
C ASP A 124 37.27 -4.79 -17.68
N ASP A 125 37.85 -4.84 -18.88
CA ASP A 125 37.38 -5.71 -19.97
C ASP A 125 37.48 -7.20 -19.59
N LEU A 126 38.53 -7.61 -18.89
CA LEU A 126 38.67 -8.98 -18.39
C LEU A 126 37.68 -9.32 -17.27
N LEU A 127 37.44 -8.38 -16.35
CA LEU A 127 36.41 -8.56 -15.32
C LEU A 127 35.04 -8.73 -15.97
N SER A 128 34.71 -7.92 -16.97
CA SER A 128 33.47 -8.06 -17.74
C SER A 128 33.33 -9.46 -18.37
N SER A 129 34.40 -9.99 -18.98
CA SER A 129 34.40 -11.36 -19.51
C SER A 129 34.24 -12.44 -18.43
N ALA A 130 34.79 -12.22 -17.24
CA ALA A 130 34.63 -13.11 -16.10
C ALA A 130 33.20 -13.09 -15.55
N ILE A 131 32.56 -11.91 -15.50
CA ILE A 131 31.13 -11.75 -15.15
C ILE A 131 30.25 -12.50 -16.15
N GLU A 132 30.47 -12.33 -17.45
CA GLU A 132 29.73 -13.07 -18.49
C GLU A 132 29.83 -14.59 -18.31
N THR A 133 31.03 -15.06 -17.94
CA THR A 133 31.29 -16.48 -17.67
C THR A 133 30.56 -16.95 -16.41
N PHE A 134 30.58 -16.15 -15.34
CA PHE A 134 29.81 -16.43 -14.13
C PHE A 134 28.30 -16.50 -14.40
N GLU A 135 27.75 -15.56 -15.16
CA GLU A 135 26.33 -15.57 -15.53
C GLU A 135 25.96 -16.83 -16.32
N PHE A 136 26.81 -17.22 -17.28
CA PHE A 136 26.65 -18.47 -18.01
C PHE A 136 26.62 -19.68 -17.07
N LEU A 137 27.61 -19.79 -16.17
CA LEU A 137 27.71 -20.89 -15.20
C LEU A 137 26.52 -20.93 -14.24
N SER A 138 26.06 -19.77 -13.77
CA SER A 138 24.88 -19.62 -12.91
C SER A 138 23.61 -20.08 -13.62
N LEU A 139 23.43 -19.69 -14.89
CA LEU A 139 22.28 -20.09 -15.70
C LEU A 139 22.26 -21.59 -16.00
N GLU A 140 23.39 -22.16 -16.41
CA GLU A 140 23.49 -23.59 -16.68
C GLU A 140 23.29 -24.43 -15.40
N SER A 141 23.85 -24.00 -14.26
CA SER A 141 23.61 -24.66 -12.97
C SER A 141 22.14 -24.60 -12.57
N LYS A 142 21.49 -23.44 -12.73
CA LYS A 142 20.04 -23.30 -12.49
C LYS A 142 19.21 -24.23 -13.39
N LYS A 143 19.64 -24.43 -14.64
CA LYS A 143 18.99 -25.35 -15.59
C LYS A 143 19.15 -26.79 -15.10
N GLU A 144 20.37 -27.22 -14.75
CA GLU A 144 20.64 -28.54 -14.19
C GLU A 144 19.88 -28.82 -12.90
N PHE A 145 19.77 -27.83 -11.99
CA PHE A 145 18.97 -27.96 -10.77
C PHE A 145 17.50 -28.24 -11.05
N ARG A 146 16.96 -27.72 -12.17
CA ARG A 146 15.56 -27.86 -12.57
C ARG A 146 15.30 -29.07 -13.47
N THR A 147 16.33 -29.72 -14.00
CA THR A 147 16.17 -30.84 -14.94
C THR A 147 16.78 -32.12 -14.41
N ARG A 148 18.06 -32.08 -14.02
CA ARG A 148 18.85 -33.26 -13.65
C ARG A 148 18.76 -33.58 -12.17
N TYR A 149 18.78 -32.56 -11.32
CA TYR A 149 18.83 -32.73 -9.87
C TYR A 149 17.47 -32.54 -9.20
N VAL A 150 16.36 -32.64 -9.91
CA VAL A 150 15.02 -32.36 -9.34
C VAL A 150 14.70 -33.34 -8.20
N THR A 151 14.24 -32.81 -7.07
CA THR A 151 13.83 -33.61 -5.91
C THR A 151 12.38 -33.35 -5.51
N ASN A 152 11.79 -34.27 -4.75
CA ASN A 152 10.48 -34.08 -4.13
C ASN A 152 10.42 -32.85 -3.22
N LEU A 153 11.56 -32.46 -2.62
CA LEU A 153 11.67 -31.24 -1.81
C LEU A 153 11.47 -29.97 -2.66
N ASP A 154 11.96 -29.93 -3.90
CA ASP A 154 11.75 -28.79 -4.79
C ASP A 154 10.27 -28.64 -5.13
N HIS A 155 9.59 -29.75 -5.44
CA HIS A 155 8.17 -29.76 -5.72
C HIS A 155 7.36 -29.30 -4.51
N PHE A 156 7.70 -29.79 -3.31
CA PHE A 156 7.11 -29.34 -2.05
C PHE A 156 7.33 -27.84 -1.81
N ARG A 157 8.55 -27.34 -1.98
CA ARG A 157 8.87 -25.90 -1.81
C ARG A 157 8.09 -25.03 -2.79
N PHE A 158 7.95 -25.47 -4.04
CA PHE A 158 7.15 -24.78 -5.05
C PHE A 158 5.68 -24.72 -4.67
N LEU A 159 5.07 -25.87 -4.34
CA LEU A 159 3.69 -25.96 -3.88
C LEU A 159 3.45 -25.10 -2.63
N ARG A 160 4.36 -25.14 -1.66
CA ARG A 160 4.27 -24.35 -0.43
C ARG A 160 4.24 -22.84 -0.73
N LYS A 161 5.11 -22.35 -1.62
CA LYS A 161 5.10 -20.93 -2.03
C LYS A 161 3.78 -20.54 -2.67
N PHE A 162 3.26 -21.38 -3.58
CA PHE A 162 1.99 -21.14 -4.23
C PHE A 162 0.83 -21.09 -3.22
N ARG A 163 0.79 -22.02 -2.27
CA ARG A 163 -0.22 -22.06 -1.19
C ARG A 163 -0.19 -20.82 -0.32
N ILE A 164 1.01 -20.40 0.12
CA ILE A 164 1.16 -19.17 0.91
C ILE A 164 0.63 -17.99 0.11
N GLY A 165 0.97 -17.88 -1.18
CA GLY A 165 0.44 -16.84 -2.06
C GLY A 165 -1.09 -16.85 -2.14
N LEU A 166 -1.69 -18.03 -2.32
CA LEU A 166 -3.14 -18.20 -2.39
C LEU A 166 -3.82 -17.80 -1.07
N VAL A 167 -3.33 -18.30 0.07
CA VAL A 167 -3.89 -17.98 1.40
C VAL A 167 -3.79 -16.48 1.66
N SER A 168 -2.64 -15.87 1.37
CA SER A 168 -2.45 -14.42 1.50
C SER A 168 -3.43 -13.64 0.63
N ALA A 169 -3.66 -14.07 -0.61
CA ALA A 169 -4.63 -13.43 -1.50
C ALA A 169 -6.06 -13.50 -0.96
N VAL A 170 -6.48 -14.67 -0.47
CA VAL A 170 -7.82 -14.86 0.13
C VAL A 170 -7.99 -13.98 1.37
N VAL A 171 -7.01 -13.99 2.29
CA VAL A 171 -7.04 -13.15 3.49
C VAL A 171 -7.10 -11.67 3.12
N PHE A 172 -6.29 -11.24 2.15
CA PHE A 172 -6.31 -9.88 1.66
C PHE A 172 -7.67 -9.50 1.06
N SER A 173 -8.28 -10.36 0.24
CA SER A 173 -9.62 -10.13 -0.31
C SER A 173 -10.69 -10.00 0.77
N ILE A 174 -10.63 -10.80 1.84
CA ILE A 174 -11.56 -10.69 2.98
C ILE A 174 -11.41 -9.34 3.68
N ILE A 175 -10.18 -8.95 4.02
CA ILE A 175 -9.89 -7.67 4.70
C ILE A 175 -10.31 -6.49 3.82
N ALA A 176 -9.95 -6.51 2.54
CA ALA A 176 -10.33 -5.48 1.58
C ALA A 176 -11.86 -5.40 1.41
N GLY A 177 -12.55 -6.55 1.39
CA GLY A 177 -14.00 -6.62 1.34
C GLY A 177 -14.66 -5.98 2.57
N ILE A 178 -14.17 -6.28 3.78
CA ILE A 178 -14.65 -5.68 5.03
C ILE A 178 -14.41 -4.17 5.02
N ALA A 179 -13.21 -3.73 4.66
CA ALA A 179 -12.85 -2.31 4.59
C ALA A 179 -13.72 -1.55 3.57
N TYR A 180 -13.92 -2.12 2.38
CA TYR A 180 -14.81 -1.55 1.36
C TYR A 180 -16.25 -1.45 1.84
N PHE A 181 -16.75 -2.50 2.51
CA PHE A 181 -18.11 -2.51 3.06
C PHE A 181 -18.29 -1.40 4.12
N GLN A 182 -17.34 -1.27 5.06
CA GLN A 182 -17.37 -0.22 6.07
C GLN A 182 -17.28 1.20 5.47
N TYR A 183 -16.48 1.38 4.42
CA TYR A 183 -16.37 2.65 3.71
C TYR A 183 -17.66 3.01 2.95
N LYS A 184 -18.27 2.02 2.26
CA LYS A 184 -19.48 2.24 1.46
C LYS A 184 -20.75 2.37 2.30
N PHE A 185 -20.80 1.64 3.41
CA PHE A 185 -21.96 1.56 4.30
C PHE A 185 -21.54 1.91 5.74
N PRO A 186 -21.18 3.18 5.99
CA PRO A 186 -20.71 3.59 7.28
C PRO A 186 -21.84 3.54 8.31
N VAL A 187 -21.53 2.98 9.49
CA VAL A 187 -22.42 2.89 10.66
C VAL A 187 -22.15 4.09 11.55
N MET A 188 -23.19 4.75 12.04
CA MET A 188 -23.08 5.94 12.88
C MET A 188 -22.26 5.62 14.14
N LYS A 189 -21.27 6.47 14.43
CA LYS A 189 -20.51 6.46 15.69
C LYS A 189 -20.93 7.63 16.57
N ASP A 190 -20.66 7.51 17.86
CA ASP A 190 -20.76 8.64 18.77
C ASP A 190 -19.80 9.75 18.31
N GLN A 191 -20.32 10.96 18.21
CA GLN A 191 -19.59 12.14 17.73
C GLN A 191 -20.23 13.41 18.30
N SER A 192 -19.89 14.58 17.77
CA SER A 192 -20.49 15.84 18.22
C SER A 192 -20.87 16.75 17.06
N ILE A 193 -21.95 17.51 17.23
CA ILE A 193 -22.24 18.68 16.40
C ILE A 193 -21.45 19.86 16.96
N LYS A 194 -20.73 20.58 16.11
CA LYS A 194 -20.06 21.84 16.47
C LYS A 194 -20.76 23.00 15.80
N LEU A 195 -21.00 24.06 16.58
CA LEU A 195 -21.54 25.33 16.08
C LEU A 195 -20.52 26.42 16.27
N TYR A 196 -20.32 27.22 15.23
CA TYR A 196 -19.51 28.41 15.27
C TYR A 196 -20.36 29.63 14.91
N THR A 197 -20.23 30.72 15.66
CA THR A 197 -20.81 32.01 15.28
C THR A 197 -19.79 32.86 14.52
N PHE A 198 -20.23 33.60 13.50
CA PHE A 198 -19.39 34.58 12.81
C PHE A 198 -20.11 35.92 12.62
N ILE A 199 -19.33 36.97 12.38
CA ILE A 199 -19.79 38.36 12.51
C ILE A 199 -20.77 38.75 11.40
N SER A 200 -20.42 38.47 10.15
CA SER A 200 -21.26 38.82 8.99
C SER A 200 -20.86 38.05 7.74
N ARG A 201 -21.62 38.24 6.66
CA ARG A 201 -21.32 37.66 5.34
C ARG A 201 -19.94 38.06 4.81
N GLU A 202 -19.51 39.29 5.08
CA GLU A 202 -18.22 39.85 4.65
C GLU A 202 -17.05 39.37 5.53
N LYS A 203 -17.34 38.88 6.75
CA LYS A 203 -16.37 38.34 7.71
C LYS A 203 -16.83 36.96 8.22
N PRO A 204 -16.80 35.92 7.37
CA PRO A 204 -17.27 34.58 7.72
C PRO A 204 -16.23 33.72 8.47
N GLU A 205 -15.19 34.35 9.02
CA GLU A 205 -14.14 33.66 9.75
C GLU A 205 -14.68 33.08 11.06
N THR A 206 -14.32 31.83 11.33
CA THR A 206 -14.75 31.09 12.53
C THR A 206 -13.52 30.71 13.34
N SER A 207 -13.62 30.77 14.66
CA SER A 207 -12.54 30.45 15.59
C SER A 207 -13.05 29.50 16.68
N ASP A 208 -12.14 28.74 17.28
CA ASP A 208 -12.48 27.82 18.39
C ASP A 208 -13.00 28.57 19.63
N SER A 209 -12.65 29.86 19.79
CA SER A 209 -13.18 30.73 20.84
C SER A 209 -14.66 31.09 20.65
N MET A 210 -15.21 30.89 19.45
CA MET A 210 -16.60 31.11 19.08
C MET A 210 -17.29 29.79 18.75
N MET A 211 -16.90 28.70 19.42
CA MET A 211 -17.40 27.35 19.19
C MET A 211 -18.15 26.79 20.40
N VAL A 212 -19.27 26.14 20.15
CA VAL A 212 -19.97 25.29 21.12
C VAL A 212 -20.24 23.91 20.54
N THR A 213 -20.27 22.89 21.39
CA THR A 213 -20.36 21.47 20.98
C THR A 213 -21.43 20.73 21.77
N LYS A 214 -22.14 19.81 21.09
CA LYS A 214 -23.05 18.85 21.74
C LYS A 214 -22.81 17.43 21.23
N PRO A 215 -22.83 16.42 22.12
CA PRO A 215 -22.69 15.03 21.73
C PRO A 215 -23.92 14.56 20.95
N VAL A 216 -23.66 13.77 19.90
CA VAL A 216 -24.62 12.99 19.14
C VAL A 216 -24.32 11.53 19.43
N LEU A 217 -25.25 10.85 20.09
CA LEU A 217 -25.08 9.46 20.48
C LEU A 217 -25.68 8.56 19.42
N LYS A 218 -25.00 7.44 19.12
CA LYS A 218 -25.44 6.43 18.16
C LYS A 218 -26.84 5.91 18.48
N LYS A 219 -27.19 5.80 19.77
CA LYS A 219 -28.51 5.34 20.22
C LYS A 219 -29.67 6.23 19.73
N ASP A 220 -29.39 7.49 19.42
CA ASP A 220 -30.40 8.46 18.98
C ASP A 220 -30.55 8.49 17.44
N THR A 221 -29.81 7.64 16.73
CA THR A 221 -29.94 7.47 15.28
C THR A 221 -31.35 7.04 14.90
N GLY A 222 -31.98 7.76 13.98
CA GLY A 222 -33.36 7.53 13.54
C GLY A 222 -34.41 8.33 14.31
N ASN A 223 -34.06 8.96 15.43
CA ASN A 223 -34.95 9.79 16.23
C ASN A 223 -34.77 11.27 15.90
N TRP A 224 -35.82 12.06 16.12
CA TRP A 224 -35.72 13.52 16.16
C TRP A 224 -35.16 13.93 17.51
N VAL A 225 -34.10 14.72 17.50
CA VAL A 225 -33.45 15.23 18.71
C VAL A 225 -33.34 16.74 18.61
N GLU A 226 -33.74 17.43 19.67
CA GLU A 226 -33.49 18.86 19.84
C GLU A 226 -32.17 19.03 20.60
N TYR A 227 -31.20 19.65 19.94
CA TYR A 227 -29.92 20.00 20.52
C TYR A 227 -29.95 21.46 20.94
N GLU A 228 -29.62 21.73 22.19
CA GLU A 228 -29.66 23.06 22.80
C GLU A 228 -28.27 23.48 23.27
N TRP A 229 -27.76 24.60 22.75
CA TRP A 229 -26.47 25.15 23.15
C TRP A 229 -26.65 26.49 23.86
N GLU A 230 -26.00 26.63 25.02
CA GLU A 230 -25.80 27.94 25.64
C GLU A 230 -24.60 28.63 25.00
N LEU A 231 -24.78 29.88 24.60
CA LEU A 231 -23.77 30.72 23.97
C LEU A 231 -22.97 31.47 25.03
N THR A 232 -21.67 31.63 24.77
CA THR A 232 -20.81 32.50 25.58
C THR A 232 -21.08 33.96 25.24
N LYS A 233 -20.64 34.88 26.11
CA LYS A 233 -20.79 36.33 25.86
C LYS A 233 -20.16 36.80 24.55
N SER A 234 -19.07 36.17 24.12
CA SER A 234 -18.42 36.51 22.85
C SER A 234 -19.25 36.10 21.63
N MET A 235 -20.16 35.12 21.80
CA MET A 235 -21.06 34.60 20.77
C MET A 235 -22.46 35.23 20.81
N SER A 236 -22.73 36.21 21.69
CA SER A 236 -24.08 36.77 21.86
C SER A 236 -24.52 37.70 20.73
N THR A 237 -23.58 38.16 19.91
CA THR A 237 -23.85 39.06 18.78
C THR A 237 -23.18 38.50 17.53
N PHE A 238 -23.98 38.08 16.55
CA PHE A 238 -23.48 37.44 15.34
C PHE A 238 -24.43 37.65 14.15
N GLY A 239 -23.88 37.57 12.94
CA GLY A 239 -24.63 37.66 11.67
C GLY A 239 -24.66 36.34 10.90
N GLY A 240 -24.12 35.27 11.47
CA GLY A 240 -24.21 33.94 10.86
C GLY A 240 -23.71 32.80 11.73
N LEU A 241 -24.02 31.58 11.30
CA LEU A 241 -23.69 30.33 11.96
C LEU A 241 -23.02 29.35 10.98
N ARG A 242 -21.91 28.75 11.38
CA ARG A 242 -21.38 27.55 10.76
C ARG A 242 -21.77 26.35 11.61
N ILE A 243 -22.47 25.40 10.99
CA ILE A 243 -22.90 24.14 11.58
C ILE A 243 -22.03 23.05 10.98
N ASP A 244 -21.27 22.36 11.82
CA ASP A 244 -20.55 21.14 11.46
C ASP A 244 -21.36 19.96 12.02
N PRO A 245 -22.23 19.34 11.21
CA PRO A 245 -23.24 18.42 11.71
C PRO A 245 -22.65 17.09 12.20
N LEU A 246 -21.55 16.64 11.57
CA LEU A 246 -20.91 15.33 11.81
C LEU A 246 -19.44 15.37 11.36
N GLU A 247 -18.60 14.45 11.84
CA GLU A 247 -17.23 14.27 11.34
C GLU A 247 -17.12 13.02 10.43
N GLN A 248 -18.23 12.32 10.25
CA GLN A 248 -18.29 11.05 9.53
C GLN A 248 -18.94 11.21 8.15
N ARG A 249 -18.28 10.65 7.12
CA ARG A 249 -18.82 10.55 5.75
C ARG A 249 -19.98 9.54 5.66
N GLY A 250 -20.89 9.79 4.72
CA GLY A 250 -21.92 8.85 4.29
C GLY A 250 -23.08 8.70 5.26
N ILE A 251 -23.21 9.61 6.22
CA ILE A 251 -24.35 9.67 7.12
C ILE A 251 -25.36 10.66 6.55
N ARG A 252 -26.62 10.24 6.48
CA ARG A 252 -27.73 11.10 6.11
C ARG A 252 -28.18 11.85 7.35
N PHE A 253 -28.53 13.11 7.21
CA PHE A 253 -29.11 13.89 8.29
C PHE A 253 -30.16 14.86 7.76
N VAL A 254 -31.05 15.27 8.63
CA VAL A 254 -32.11 16.23 8.33
C VAL A 254 -32.03 17.30 9.41
N LEU A 255 -31.98 18.56 8.99
CA LEU A 255 -32.14 19.72 9.85
C LEU A 255 -33.56 20.22 9.64
N ASP A 256 -34.43 20.11 10.66
CA ASP A 256 -35.84 20.54 10.56
C ASP A 256 -35.94 22.04 10.81
N GLN A 257 -35.39 22.50 11.93
CA GLN A 257 -35.57 23.87 12.40
C GLN A 257 -34.36 24.37 13.18
N ILE A 258 -34.14 25.68 13.06
CA ILE A 258 -33.21 26.48 13.83
C ILE A 258 -34.00 27.52 14.61
N SER A 259 -33.82 27.58 15.92
CA SER A 259 -34.38 28.63 16.78
C SER A 259 -33.30 29.26 17.64
N ILE A 260 -33.32 30.58 17.78
CA ILE A 260 -32.35 31.35 18.56
C ILE A 260 -33.13 32.20 19.56
N PHE A 261 -32.72 32.16 20.83
CA PHE A 261 -33.39 32.82 21.94
C PHE A 261 -32.45 33.85 22.58
N ASP A 262 -33.04 34.96 23.02
CA ASP A 262 -32.33 35.98 23.78
C ASP A 262 -32.13 35.58 25.25
N THR A 263 -31.45 36.45 26.00
CA THR A 263 -31.23 36.28 27.45
C THR A 263 -32.50 36.20 28.29
N LYS A 264 -33.64 36.70 27.78
CA LYS A 264 -34.96 36.69 28.43
C LYS A 264 -35.79 35.46 28.02
N GLY A 265 -35.26 34.60 27.16
CA GLY A 265 -35.97 33.42 26.64
C GLY A 265 -36.96 33.74 25.51
N LYS A 266 -36.91 34.94 24.92
CA LYS A 266 -37.70 35.31 23.75
C LYS A 266 -37.02 34.77 22.49
N GLU A 267 -37.80 34.13 21.62
CA GLU A 267 -37.30 33.72 20.29
C GLU A 267 -37.04 34.96 19.43
N ILE A 268 -35.79 35.15 19.03
CA ILE A 268 -35.33 36.28 18.20
C ILE A 268 -35.12 35.88 16.75
N TYR A 269 -35.01 34.59 16.47
CA TYR A 269 -34.92 34.05 15.12
C TYR A 269 -35.45 32.62 15.10
N THR A 270 -36.21 32.30 14.07
CA THR A 270 -36.69 30.94 13.81
C THR A 270 -36.72 30.71 12.30
N LYS A 271 -36.20 29.56 11.88
CA LYS A 271 -36.23 29.16 10.47
C LYS A 271 -36.41 27.66 10.35
N LYS A 272 -37.40 27.27 9.55
CA LYS A 272 -37.60 25.89 9.13
C LYS A 272 -36.86 25.65 7.82
N ILE A 273 -36.19 24.51 7.69
CA ILE A 273 -35.38 24.18 6.52
C ILE A 273 -36.19 23.22 5.62
N MET A 274 -36.86 23.78 4.62
CA MET A 274 -37.68 23.02 3.66
C MET A 274 -37.16 23.16 2.24
N VAL A 275 -37.55 22.22 1.38
CA VAL A 275 -37.26 22.25 -0.06
C VAL A 275 -38.22 23.23 -0.71
N SER A 276 -37.68 24.27 -1.35
CA SER A 276 -38.47 25.25 -2.08
C SER A 276 -38.98 24.71 -3.43
N PRO A 277 -39.92 25.41 -4.10
CA PRO A 277 -40.37 25.06 -5.45
C PRO A 277 -39.26 24.97 -6.50
N SER A 278 -38.13 25.65 -6.29
CA SER A 278 -36.96 25.59 -7.16
C SER A 278 -36.03 24.40 -6.89
N LEU A 279 -36.43 23.48 -6.00
CA LEU A 279 -35.66 22.31 -5.55
C LEU A 279 -34.35 22.64 -4.81
N LEU A 280 -34.17 23.90 -4.42
CA LEU A 280 -33.14 24.36 -3.51
C LEU A 280 -33.73 24.51 -2.10
N PRO A 281 -32.92 24.55 -1.03
CA PRO A 281 -33.40 25.00 0.28
C PRO A 281 -34.15 26.33 0.16
N GLU A 282 -35.28 26.45 0.86
CA GLU A 282 -36.02 27.69 0.98
C GLU A 282 -35.11 28.80 1.53
N ASP A 283 -35.20 29.99 0.91
CA ASP A 283 -34.29 31.11 1.12
C ASP A 283 -32.80 30.72 0.99
N TYR A 284 -32.44 30.06 -0.12
CA TYR A 284 -31.05 29.67 -0.44
C TYR A 284 -30.05 30.84 -0.32
N GLN A 285 -30.50 32.08 -0.45
CA GLN A 285 -29.66 33.27 -0.26
C GLN A 285 -29.06 33.40 1.14
N ASP A 286 -29.67 32.74 2.14
CA ASP A 286 -29.17 32.68 3.51
C ASP A 286 -28.05 31.64 3.68
N PHE A 287 -27.82 30.77 2.69
CA PHE A 287 -26.73 29.81 2.71
C PHE A 287 -25.49 30.41 2.05
N LEU A 288 -24.50 30.77 2.87
CA LEU A 288 -23.24 31.30 2.37
C LEU A 288 -22.39 30.22 1.70
N LYS A 289 -22.32 29.04 2.30
CA LYS A 289 -21.47 27.93 1.84
C LYS A 289 -21.95 26.59 2.40
N ILE A 290 -21.91 25.56 1.57
CA ILE A 290 -22.08 24.17 1.99
C ILE A 290 -20.85 23.39 1.52
N ILE A 291 -20.16 22.72 2.45
CA ILE A 291 -18.94 21.94 2.18
C ILE A 291 -19.20 20.49 2.56
N ASP A 292 -18.69 19.54 1.77
CA ASP A 292 -18.72 18.10 2.05
C ASP A 292 -20.12 17.55 2.41
N ILE A 293 -21.16 18.17 1.86
CA ILE A 293 -22.56 17.79 2.03
C ILE A 293 -23.26 17.87 0.68
N LYS A 294 -24.12 16.90 0.39
CA LYS A 294 -25.02 16.91 -0.76
C LYS A 294 -26.46 16.61 -0.34
N THR A 295 -27.44 17.00 -1.15
CA THR A 295 -28.83 16.61 -0.94
C THR A 295 -29.02 15.10 -1.12
N ALA A 296 -29.96 14.52 -0.37
CA ALA A 296 -30.23 13.10 -0.39
C ALA A 296 -31.39 12.77 -1.36
N GLY A 297 -31.08 12.11 -2.48
CA GLY A 297 -32.09 11.64 -3.44
C GLY A 297 -32.78 12.77 -4.22
N LYS A 298 -33.89 12.44 -4.89
CA LYS A 298 -34.78 13.43 -5.52
C LYS A 298 -35.80 13.86 -4.47
N GLN A 299 -35.71 15.11 -4.01
CA GLN A 299 -36.67 15.70 -3.07
C GLN A 299 -37.74 16.48 -3.83
N THR A 300 -38.94 16.56 -3.28
CA THR A 300 -40.02 17.39 -3.81
C THR A 300 -40.21 18.67 -2.99
N PRO A 301 -40.74 19.75 -3.60
CA PRO A 301 -41.06 20.97 -2.86
C PRO A 301 -41.97 20.69 -1.66
N GLY A 302 -41.70 21.34 -0.53
CA GLY A 302 -42.41 21.15 0.73
C GLY A 302 -41.90 19.99 1.61
N GLU A 303 -40.97 19.18 1.12
CA GLU A 303 -40.29 18.17 1.96
C GLU A 303 -39.19 18.81 2.83
N LEU A 304 -38.79 18.12 3.90
CA LEU A 304 -37.61 18.48 4.68
C LEU A 304 -36.35 18.22 3.87
N VAL A 305 -35.37 19.11 3.98
CA VAL A 305 -34.09 18.94 3.27
C VAL A 305 -33.27 17.84 3.93
N GLU A 306 -33.31 16.64 3.35
CA GLU A 306 -32.37 15.57 3.70
C GLU A 306 -31.01 15.78 3.03
N MET A 307 -29.95 15.64 3.81
CA MET A 307 -28.57 15.87 3.38
C MET A 307 -27.70 14.64 3.70
N ILE A 308 -26.61 14.44 2.97
CA ILE A 308 -25.64 13.36 3.19
C ILE A 308 -24.24 13.96 3.22
N THR A 309 -23.47 13.61 4.24
CA THR A 309 -22.05 13.96 4.32
C THR A 309 -21.23 13.21 3.26
N THR A 310 -20.34 13.90 2.55
CA THR A 310 -19.52 13.34 1.46
C THR A 310 -18.02 13.32 1.76
N GLY A 311 -17.56 14.08 2.75
CA GLY A 311 -16.15 14.15 3.16
C GLY A 311 -15.97 14.10 4.67
N SER A 312 -14.80 14.54 5.12
CA SER A 312 -14.39 14.50 6.55
C SER A 312 -14.63 15.83 7.27
N ASN A 313 -15.06 16.88 6.57
CA ASN A 313 -15.31 18.18 7.16
C ASN A 313 -16.60 18.81 6.60
N PRO A 314 -17.78 18.19 6.85
CA PRO A 314 -19.05 18.72 6.39
C PRO A 314 -19.41 20.00 7.15
N GLN A 315 -19.80 21.05 6.42
CA GLN A 315 -20.11 22.37 7.00
C GLN A 315 -21.30 23.00 6.30
N ILE A 316 -22.18 23.64 7.07
CA ILE A 316 -23.27 24.48 6.57
C ILE A 316 -23.09 25.88 7.15
N HIS A 317 -22.87 26.87 6.29
CA HIS A 317 -22.73 28.27 6.69
C HIS A 317 -24.02 29.00 6.37
N LEU A 318 -24.68 29.51 7.39
CA LEU A 318 -25.92 30.27 7.34
C LEU A 318 -25.67 31.72 7.74
N VAL A 319 -26.35 32.64 7.08
CA VAL A 319 -26.27 34.08 7.29
C VAL A 319 -27.63 34.58 7.71
N PHE A 320 -27.64 35.51 8.66
CA PHE A 320 -28.83 36.14 9.21
C PHE A 320 -28.61 37.65 9.32
N PRO A 321 -29.68 38.46 9.45
CA PRO A 321 -29.56 39.80 10.00
C PRO A 321 -28.83 39.74 11.36
N THR A 322 -27.95 40.68 11.65
CA THR A 322 -27.16 40.66 12.91
C THR A 322 -28.07 40.57 14.13
N LEU A 323 -27.98 39.45 14.84
CA LEU A 323 -28.69 39.19 16.08
C LEU A 323 -27.89 39.78 17.24
N LYS A 324 -28.60 40.32 18.24
CA LYS A 324 -28.02 40.86 19.48
C LYS A 324 -28.63 40.15 20.67
N ASP A 325 -27.86 40.06 21.76
CA ASP A 325 -28.26 39.44 23.03
C ASP A 325 -28.70 37.97 22.93
N ALA A 326 -28.19 37.24 21.93
CA ALA A 326 -28.43 35.81 21.78
C ALA A 326 -27.80 35.02 22.93
N LYS A 327 -28.56 34.09 23.53
CA LYS A 327 -28.12 33.26 24.65
C LYS A 327 -28.18 31.77 24.32
N THR A 328 -29.21 31.33 23.58
CA THR A 328 -29.43 29.90 23.34
C THR A 328 -29.71 29.65 21.87
N ILE A 329 -29.10 28.61 21.30
CA ILE A 329 -29.42 28.08 19.97
C ILE A 329 -30.03 26.71 20.14
N LYS A 330 -31.13 26.44 19.43
CA LYS A 330 -31.77 25.14 19.33
C LYS A 330 -31.75 24.66 17.88
N LEU A 331 -31.25 23.44 17.66
CA LEU A 331 -31.33 22.75 16.38
C LEU A 331 -32.11 21.46 16.54
N LYS A 332 -33.17 21.30 15.75
CA LYS A 332 -33.91 20.04 15.69
C LYS A 332 -33.41 19.23 14.52
N MET A 333 -32.74 18.11 14.82
CA MET A 333 -32.05 17.30 13.82
C MET A 333 -32.41 15.82 13.93
N LYS A 334 -32.28 15.11 12.82
CA LYS A 334 -32.40 13.65 12.75
C LYS A 334 -31.26 13.08 11.94
N PHE A 335 -30.56 12.10 12.50
CA PHE A 335 -29.47 11.37 11.84
C PHE A 335 -29.95 10.00 11.37
N ILE A 336 -29.56 9.59 10.17
CA ILE A 336 -29.97 8.32 9.55
C ILE A 336 -28.76 7.72 8.84
N GLU A 337 -28.48 6.45 9.07
CA GLU A 337 -27.48 5.74 8.27
C GLU A 337 -27.97 5.62 6.82
N ALA A 338 -27.23 6.21 5.87
CA ALA A 338 -27.72 6.40 4.49
C ALA A 338 -28.13 5.09 3.80
N HIS A 339 -27.57 3.96 4.24
CA HIS A 339 -27.82 2.62 3.70
C HIS A 339 -29.03 1.91 4.32
N LYS A 340 -29.55 2.40 5.45
CA LYS A 340 -30.76 1.88 6.11
C LYS A 340 -32.04 2.59 5.68
N VAL A 341 -31.94 3.63 4.86
CA VAL A 341 -33.11 4.27 4.27
C VAL A 341 -33.75 3.29 3.30
N LYS A 342 -34.94 2.78 3.64
CA LYS A 342 -35.75 2.00 2.70
C LYS A 342 -35.93 2.85 1.44
N LYS A 343 -35.59 2.30 0.27
CA LYS A 343 -35.97 2.91 -1.01
C LYS A 343 -37.50 3.07 -0.97
N LYS A 344 -37.97 4.32 -0.96
CA LYS A 344 -39.38 4.63 -1.19
C LYS A 344 -39.75 4.25 -2.62
#